data_AF-A0A968HT09-F1
#
_entry.id   AF-A0A968HT09-F1
#
_cell.length_a   1.000
_cell.length_b   1.000
_cell.length_c   1.000
_cell.angle_alpha   90.00
_cell.angle_beta   90.00
_cell.angle_gamma   90.00
#
_symmetry.space_group_name_H-M   'P 1'
#
loop_
_entity.id
_entity.type
_entity.pdbx_description
1 polymer ?
#
loop_
_entity_poly.entity_id
_entity_poly.type
_entity_poly.pdbx_seq_one_letter_code
_entity_poly.pdbx_strand_id
1 'polypeptide(L)'
;MSVFLVKVRYLPLMATAVVAIVRVGLFRWFDNSSQSSYQSSAQTSPEGDRVSALGRLEPNGEVIEVFAPTSIDGARVEVLKVKQGQMLRRGETIAILDTYARRQAALAEAQRQVAIAQARLAQVEAGAKDGEIAAQERVAQRLAVELETEVSAQEATIARLNAELTNAELENRRFRFLQSEGAVSASLRDNRQLTADVVRQQPHFGYR
;
A
#
# COMPACT_ATOMS: atom_id res chain seq x y z
N MET A 1 -25.81 -4.15 128.84
CA MET A 1 -24.85 -3.04 129.04
C MET A 1 -24.12 -2.80 127.73
N SER A 2 -24.23 -1.57 127.22
CA SER A 2 -23.27 -0.83 126.37
C SER A 2 -22.83 -1.30 124.97
N VAL A 3 -23.32 -0.56 123.97
CA VAL A 3 -22.61 0.16 122.86
C VAL A 3 -21.29 -0.41 122.30
N PHE A 4 -21.19 -0.62 120.97
CA PHE A 4 -20.30 0.08 120.00
C PHE A 4 -20.35 -0.50 118.56
N LEU A 5 -20.33 0.41 117.56
CA LEU A 5 -19.88 0.38 116.16
C LEU A 5 -19.45 -0.96 115.48
N VAL A 6 -19.84 -1.15 114.20
CA VAL A 6 -18.94 -1.14 113.01
C VAL A 6 -19.74 -1.37 111.70
N LYS A 7 -19.30 -0.63 110.68
CA LYS A 7 -19.66 -0.53 109.25
C LYS A 7 -19.44 -1.85 108.46
N VAL A 8 -20.04 -2.01 107.26
CA VAL A 8 -19.39 -2.41 105.97
C VAL A 8 -20.17 -3.38 105.02
N ARG A 9 -20.18 -2.96 103.73
CA ARG A 9 -20.26 -3.67 102.42
C ARG A 9 -21.24 -4.85 102.25
N TYR A 10 -22.34 -4.64 101.52
CA TYR A 10 -22.90 -5.58 100.50
C TYR A 10 -23.68 -4.84 99.39
N LEU A 11 -23.13 -3.74 98.86
CA LEU A 11 -23.77 -2.95 97.79
C LEU A 11 -23.26 -3.13 96.33
N PRO A 12 -22.46 -4.17 95.96
CA PRO A 12 -22.20 -4.44 94.53
C PRO A 12 -22.70 -5.80 94.00
N LEU A 13 -23.53 -6.56 94.75
CA LEU A 13 -24.03 -7.88 94.30
C LEU A 13 -25.41 -7.88 93.62
N MET A 14 -26.16 -6.78 93.69
CA MET A 14 -27.49 -6.68 93.06
C MET A 14 -27.44 -6.09 91.63
N ALA A 15 -26.31 -5.48 91.22
CA ALA A 15 -26.15 -4.86 89.90
C ALA A 15 -25.70 -5.85 88.81
N THR A 16 -25.09 -6.98 89.17
CA THR A 16 -24.63 -8.00 88.21
C THR A 16 -25.73 -8.99 87.81
N ALA A 17 -26.77 -9.16 88.64
CA ALA A 17 -27.90 -10.04 88.34
C ALA A 17 -28.85 -9.47 87.26
N VAL A 18 -29.04 -8.15 87.21
CA VAL A 18 -29.96 -7.49 86.26
C VAL A 18 -29.41 -7.51 84.83
N VAL A 19 -28.08 -7.38 84.65
CA VAL A 19 -27.43 -7.42 83.33
C VAL A 19 -27.47 -8.82 82.70
N ALA A 20 -27.46 -9.88 83.53
CA ALA A 20 -27.58 -11.26 83.04
C ALA A 20 -28.98 -11.58 82.49
N ILE A 21 -30.04 -11.05 83.11
CA ILE A 21 -31.43 -11.29 82.68
C ILE A 21 -31.70 -10.57 81.34
N VAL A 22 -31.18 -9.36 81.15
CA VAL A 22 -31.32 -8.60 79.88
C VAL A 22 -30.57 -9.29 78.73
N ARG A 23 -29.40 -9.88 78.96
CA ARG A 23 -28.65 -10.62 77.92
C ARG A 23 -29.36 -11.90 77.46
N VAL A 24 -30.02 -12.63 78.37
CA VAL A 24 -30.78 -13.85 77.99
C VAL A 24 -32.06 -13.50 77.23
N GLY A 25 -32.71 -12.38 77.57
CA GLY A 25 -33.90 -11.89 76.85
C GLY A 25 -33.62 -11.50 75.39
N LEU A 26 -32.48 -10.83 75.13
CA LEU A 26 -32.09 -10.45 73.77
C LEU A 26 -31.63 -11.63 72.90
N PHE A 27 -31.01 -12.66 73.50
CA PHE A 27 -30.55 -13.84 72.76
C PHE A 27 -31.71 -14.75 72.32
N ARG A 28 -32.78 -14.87 73.11
CA ARG A 28 -33.99 -15.61 72.70
C ARG A 28 -34.83 -14.93 71.61
N TRP A 29 -34.62 -13.64 71.37
CA TRP A 29 -35.31 -12.92 70.29
C TRP A 29 -34.61 -13.09 68.93
N PHE A 30 -33.28 -13.31 68.92
CA PHE A 30 -32.54 -13.52 67.67
C PHE A 30 -32.57 -14.96 67.14
N ASP A 31 -32.91 -15.95 67.98
CA ASP A 31 -32.94 -17.38 67.60
C ASP A 31 -34.34 -17.88 67.19
N ASN A 32 -35.31 -16.97 67.01
CA ASN A 32 -36.70 -17.31 66.66
C ASN A 32 -37.22 -16.53 65.44
N SER A 33 -36.52 -16.63 64.31
CA SER A 33 -36.99 -16.05 63.02
C SER A 33 -36.57 -16.87 61.81
N SER A 34 -36.57 -18.20 61.91
CA SER A 34 -36.47 -19.08 60.74
C SER A 34 -37.33 -20.31 60.95
N GLN A 35 -38.62 -20.18 60.64
CA GLN A 35 -39.48 -21.26 60.15
C GLN A 35 -40.76 -20.64 59.58
N SER A 36 -40.66 -20.09 58.37
CA SER A 36 -41.83 -20.12 57.47
C SER A 36 -41.84 -21.49 56.84
N SER A 37 -42.51 -22.43 57.50
CA SER A 37 -43.03 -23.62 56.85
C SER A 37 -44.09 -23.17 55.85
N TYR A 38 -43.88 -23.45 54.57
CA TYR A 38 -44.97 -23.44 53.62
C TYR A 38 -45.89 -24.60 53.97
N GLN A 39 -46.97 -24.29 54.70
CA GLN A 39 -48.13 -25.16 54.81
C GLN A 39 -48.69 -25.37 53.40
N SER A 40 -48.66 -26.61 52.94
CA SER A 40 -49.50 -27.07 51.84
C SER A 40 -50.94 -27.09 52.36
N SER A 41 -51.70 -26.03 52.07
CA SER A 41 -53.15 -26.08 52.12
C SER A 41 -53.64 -26.73 50.84
N ALA A 42 -54.18 -27.94 50.96
CA ALA A 42 -55.00 -28.54 49.91
C ALA A 42 -56.22 -27.64 49.69
N GLN A 43 -56.20 -26.83 48.63
CA GLN A 43 -57.38 -26.14 48.12
C GLN A 43 -58.15 -27.09 47.20
N THR A 44 -59.35 -27.42 47.63
CA THR A 44 -60.39 -28.10 46.86
C THR A 44 -60.77 -27.28 45.64
N SER A 45 -60.85 -27.99 44.52
CA SER A 45 -61.18 -27.49 43.18
C SER A 45 -62.61 -26.93 43.10
N PRO A 46 -62.84 -25.76 42.48
CA PRO A 46 -64.11 -25.47 41.84
C PRO A 46 -64.14 -26.09 40.44
N GLU A 47 -65.11 -26.96 40.22
CA GLU A 47 -65.47 -27.52 38.92
C GLU A 47 -66.13 -26.44 38.06
N GLY A 48 -65.48 -26.14 36.94
CA GLY A 48 -65.90 -25.17 35.93
C GLY A 48 -64.84 -25.13 34.84
N ASP A 49 -65.25 -25.17 33.57
CA ASP A 49 -64.42 -25.34 32.38
C ASP A 49 -63.10 -24.55 32.43
N ARG A 50 -62.01 -25.26 32.77
CA ARG A 50 -60.65 -24.73 32.73
C ARG A 50 -59.98 -25.25 31.47
N VAL A 51 -59.96 -24.42 30.43
CA VAL A 51 -59.01 -24.60 29.34
C VAL A 51 -57.61 -24.32 29.90
N SER A 52 -56.89 -25.39 30.24
CA SER A 52 -55.49 -25.32 30.64
C SER A 52 -54.61 -25.47 29.39
N ALA A 53 -53.90 -24.41 29.03
CA ALA A 53 -52.93 -24.41 27.93
C ALA A 53 -51.51 -24.27 28.49
N LEU A 54 -51.05 -25.25 29.28
CA LEU A 54 -49.69 -25.29 29.80
C LEU A 54 -48.83 -26.17 28.87
N GLY A 55 -48.30 -25.58 27.81
CA GLY A 55 -47.41 -26.23 26.85
C GLY A 55 -46.19 -25.36 26.54
N ARG A 56 -45.08 -25.98 26.17
CA ARG A 56 -43.87 -25.28 25.69
C ARG A 56 -43.90 -25.23 24.16
N LEU A 57 -43.59 -24.08 23.59
CA LEU A 57 -43.42 -23.94 22.14
C LEU A 57 -42.03 -24.44 21.77
N GLU A 58 -41.98 -25.44 20.89
CA GLU A 58 -40.76 -25.90 20.24
C GLU A 58 -40.83 -25.63 18.74
N PRO A 59 -39.72 -25.26 18.09
CA PRO A 59 -39.70 -25.15 16.64
C PRO A 59 -39.96 -26.53 16.02
N ASN A 60 -40.93 -26.62 15.10
CA ASN A 60 -41.20 -27.83 14.31
C ASN A 60 -40.05 -28.20 13.34
N GLY A 61 -38.88 -27.55 13.42
CA GLY A 61 -37.76 -27.70 12.51
C GLY A 61 -36.43 -27.32 13.13
N GLU A 62 -35.40 -27.21 12.30
CA GLU A 62 -34.03 -26.96 12.74
C GLU A 62 -33.80 -25.50 13.15
N VAL A 63 -32.97 -25.33 14.18
CA VAL A 63 -32.44 -24.01 14.56
C VAL A 63 -31.17 -23.77 13.78
N ILE A 64 -31.12 -22.69 13.00
CA ILE A 64 -29.95 -22.29 12.23
C ILE A 64 -29.16 -21.25 13.02
N GLU A 65 -27.94 -21.60 13.43
CA GLU A 65 -27.01 -20.66 14.04
C GLU A 65 -26.30 -19.84 12.95
N VAL A 66 -26.36 -18.52 13.08
CA VAL A 66 -25.74 -17.59 12.13
C VAL A 66 -24.47 -17.02 12.76
N PHE A 67 -23.33 -17.27 12.11
CA PHE A 67 -22.03 -16.78 12.56
C PHE A 67 -21.57 -15.60 11.72
N ALA A 68 -20.83 -14.68 12.34
CA ALA A 68 -20.08 -13.69 11.58
C ALA A 68 -19.00 -14.41 10.76
N PRO A 69 -18.73 -14.01 9.50
CA PRO A 69 -17.65 -14.57 8.71
C PRO A 69 -16.33 -14.46 9.48
N THR A 70 -15.67 -15.60 9.71
CA THR A 70 -14.35 -15.65 10.37
C THR A 70 -13.32 -15.02 9.45
N SER A 71 -13.14 -13.72 9.58
CA SER A 71 -12.07 -12.98 8.92
C SER A 71 -10.82 -13.09 9.81
N ILE A 72 -9.62 -13.14 9.21
CA ILE A 72 -8.34 -13.16 9.93
C ILE A 72 -8.25 -12.02 10.97
N ASP A 73 -8.91 -10.89 10.71
CA ASP A 73 -8.92 -9.71 11.57
C ASP A 73 -9.91 -9.77 12.75
N GLY A 74 -10.70 -10.84 12.88
CA GLY A 74 -11.77 -10.96 13.87
C GLY A 74 -12.93 -10.00 13.57
N ALA A 75 -14.04 -10.50 13.05
CA ALA A 75 -15.19 -9.65 12.75
C ALA A 75 -16.10 -9.51 13.98
N ARG A 76 -16.38 -8.27 14.38
CA ARG A 76 -17.27 -7.98 15.53
C ARG A 76 -18.57 -7.37 15.02
N VAL A 77 -19.68 -7.67 15.70
CA VAL A 77 -20.95 -7.01 15.40
C VAL A 77 -20.89 -5.58 15.92
N GLU A 78 -20.93 -4.61 15.01
CA GLU A 78 -20.98 -3.19 15.33
C GLU A 78 -22.43 -2.74 15.54
N VAL A 79 -23.33 -3.16 14.64
CA VAL A 79 -24.75 -2.83 14.70
C VAL A 79 -25.59 -4.07 14.43
N LEU A 80 -26.50 -4.39 15.35
CA LEU A 80 -27.54 -5.40 15.12
C LEU A 80 -28.80 -4.71 14.58
N LYS A 81 -29.30 -5.14 13.41
CA LYS A 81 -30.43 -4.52 12.70
C LYS A 81 -31.77 -5.19 12.97
N VAL A 82 -31.79 -6.27 13.74
CA VAL A 82 -32.98 -7.09 14.00
C VAL A 82 -33.29 -7.18 15.49
N LYS A 83 -34.54 -7.53 15.81
CA LYS A 83 -35.00 -7.76 17.18
C LYS A 83 -35.46 -9.20 17.37
N GLN A 84 -35.46 -9.66 18.62
CA GLN A 84 -36.00 -10.97 18.97
C GLN A 84 -37.48 -11.07 18.54
N GLY A 85 -37.84 -12.18 17.89
CA GLY A 85 -39.20 -12.43 17.38
C GLY A 85 -39.52 -11.77 16.04
N GLN A 86 -38.60 -11.01 15.44
CA GLN A 86 -38.77 -10.45 14.10
C GLN A 86 -38.73 -11.56 13.04
N MET A 87 -39.74 -11.60 12.16
CA MET A 87 -39.71 -12.47 10.98
C MET A 87 -38.75 -11.90 9.94
N LEU A 88 -37.83 -12.74 9.44
CA LEU A 88 -36.81 -12.36 8.47
C LEU A 88 -36.97 -13.14 7.17
N ARG A 89 -36.55 -12.54 6.06
CA ARG A 89 -36.48 -13.21 4.75
C ARG A 89 -35.05 -13.51 4.37
N ARG A 90 -34.85 -14.51 3.50
CA ARG A 90 -33.52 -14.85 2.98
C ARG A 90 -32.91 -13.64 2.26
N GLY A 91 -31.66 -13.32 2.60
CA GLY A 91 -30.92 -12.19 2.03
C GLY A 91 -31.06 -10.87 2.79
N GLU A 92 -31.89 -10.82 3.84
CA GLU A 92 -32.02 -9.64 4.68
C GLU A 92 -30.78 -9.43 5.57
N THR A 93 -30.33 -8.18 5.70
CA THR A 93 -29.16 -7.85 6.51
C THR A 93 -29.50 -7.85 8.00
N ILE A 94 -28.93 -8.80 8.73
CA ILE A 94 -29.18 -8.99 10.17
C ILE A 94 -28.29 -8.08 11.02
N ALA A 95 -27.05 -7.85 10.60
CA ALA A 95 -26.05 -7.07 11.33
C ALA A 95 -25.06 -6.39 10.37
N ILE A 96 -24.43 -5.31 10.85
CA ILE A 96 -23.26 -4.66 10.25
C ILE A 96 -22.06 -4.96 11.15
N LEU A 97 -20.95 -5.34 10.53
CA LEU A 97 -19.70 -5.65 11.21
C LEU A 97 -18.78 -4.43 11.19
N ASP A 98 -17.91 -4.30 12.19
CA ASP A 98 -16.91 -3.23 12.29
C ASP A 98 -15.97 -3.14 11.08
N THR A 99 -15.71 -4.27 10.43
CA THR A 99 -14.93 -4.34 9.19
C THR A 99 -15.56 -3.64 7.99
N TYR A 100 -16.85 -3.31 8.02
CA TYR A 100 -17.56 -2.71 6.88
C TYR A 100 -16.96 -1.36 6.47
N ALA A 101 -16.78 -0.45 7.42
CA ALA A 101 -16.21 0.88 7.15
C ALA A 101 -14.78 0.80 6.58
N ARG A 102 -13.96 -0.09 7.13
CA ARG A 102 -12.59 -0.32 6.65
C ARG A 102 -12.56 -0.89 5.23
N ARG A 103 -13.41 -1.88 4.93
CA ARG A 103 -13.51 -2.45 3.58
C ARG A 103 -14.03 -1.46 2.57
N GLN A 104 -14.97 -0.59 2.96
CA GLN A 104 -15.47 0.47 2.09
C GLN A 104 -14.36 1.48 1.77
N ALA A 105 -13.55 1.86 2.75
CA ALA A 105 -12.40 2.73 2.53
C ALA A 105 -11.34 2.07 1.64
N ALA A 106 -11.01 0.80 1.89
CA ALA A 106 -10.06 0.04 1.07
C ALA A 106 -10.54 -0.10 -0.39
N LEU A 107 -11.84 -0.32 -0.60
CA LEU A 107 -12.43 -0.37 -1.93
C LEU A 107 -12.33 0.99 -2.63
N ALA A 108 -12.63 2.08 -1.94
CA ALA A 108 -12.48 3.43 -2.49
C ALA A 108 -11.02 3.72 -2.87
N GLU A 109 -10.06 3.36 -2.01
CA GLU A 109 -8.63 3.50 -2.30
C GLU A 109 -8.22 2.69 -3.53
N ALA A 110 -8.59 1.40 -3.59
CA ALA A 110 -8.28 0.54 -4.73
C ALA A 110 -8.87 1.09 -6.04
N GLN A 111 -10.09 1.62 -6.02
CA GLN A 111 -10.68 2.28 -7.18
C GLN A 111 -9.89 3.51 -7.63
N ARG A 112 -9.36 4.31 -6.69
CA ARG A 112 -8.50 5.47 -7.01
C ARG A 112 -7.16 5.01 -7.60
N GLN A 113 -6.59 3.93 -7.08
CA GLN A 113 -5.37 3.34 -7.64
C GLN A 113 -5.58 2.86 -9.09
N VAL A 114 -6.73 2.24 -9.38
CA VAL A 114 -7.11 1.86 -10.76
C VAL A 114 -7.21 3.09 -11.65
N ALA A 115 -7.86 4.17 -11.20
CA ALA A 115 -7.95 5.41 -11.99
C ALA A 115 -6.57 6.02 -12.29
N ILE A 116 -5.66 6.02 -11.31
CA ILE A 116 -4.26 6.47 -11.51
C ILE A 116 -3.53 5.57 -12.51
N ALA A 117 -3.68 4.25 -12.39
CA ALA A 117 -3.06 3.29 -13.29
C ALA A 117 -3.56 3.47 -14.73
N GLN A 118 -4.86 3.69 -14.91
CA GLN A 118 -5.46 3.99 -16.22
C GLN A 118 -4.94 5.32 -16.78
N ALA A 119 -4.80 6.37 -15.97
CA ALA A 119 -4.23 7.64 -16.40
C ALA A 119 -2.76 7.50 -16.83
N ARG A 120 -1.97 6.70 -16.09
CA ARG A 120 -0.59 6.39 -16.47
C ARG A 120 -0.53 5.57 -17.76
N LEU A 121 -1.42 4.59 -17.92
CA LEU A 121 -1.51 3.82 -19.16
C LEU A 121 -1.82 4.75 -20.34
N ALA A 122 -2.82 5.63 -20.22
CA ALA A 122 -3.13 6.61 -21.25
C ALA A 122 -1.95 7.56 -21.56
N GLN A 123 -1.19 7.95 -20.54
CA GLN A 123 0.03 8.75 -20.72
C GLN A 123 1.13 7.99 -21.47
N VAL A 124 1.26 6.68 -21.25
CA VAL A 124 2.25 5.83 -21.93
C VAL A 124 1.80 5.43 -23.33
N GLU A 125 0.50 5.16 -23.53
CA GLU A 125 -0.11 4.87 -24.85
C GLU A 125 -0.11 6.09 -25.77
N ALA A 126 -0.26 7.29 -25.20
CA ALA A 126 0.02 8.54 -25.90
C ALA A 126 1.50 8.65 -26.34
N GLY A 127 2.36 7.73 -25.89
CA GLY A 127 3.71 7.52 -26.38
C GLY A 127 4.71 8.59 -25.97
N ALA A 128 5.83 8.62 -26.68
CA ALA A 128 6.63 9.84 -26.78
C ALA A 128 5.76 10.89 -27.48
N LYS A 129 5.71 12.12 -26.95
CA LYS A 129 4.93 13.20 -27.57
C LYS A 129 5.32 13.26 -29.06
N ASP A 130 4.35 13.34 -29.97
CA ASP A 130 4.62 13.39 -31.42
C ASP A 130 5.71 14.43 -31.78
N GLY A 131 5.77 15.53 -31.02
CA GLY A 131 6.82 16.54 -31.15
C GLY A 131 8.25 16.07 -30.82
N GLU A 132 8.43 15.15 -29.86
CA GLU A 132 9.74 14.57 -29.53
C GLU A 132 10.22 13.63 -30.64
N ILE A 133 9.34 12.79 -31.19
CA ILE A 133 9.68 11.93 -32.34
C ILE A 133 10.03 12.79 -33.56
N ALA A 134 9.17 13.74 -33.92
CA ALA A 134 9.41 14.65 -35.04
C ALA A 134 10.71 15.46 -34.87
N ALA A 135 11.06 15.86 -33.63
CA ALA A 135 12.33 16.53 -33.36
C ALA A 135 13.54 15.60 -33.59
N GLN A 136 13.46 14.33 -33.16
CA GLN A 136 14.52 13.36 -33.39
C GLN A 136 14.67 13.01 -34.88
N GLU A 137 13.56 12.90 -35.61
CA GLU A 137 13.58 12.70 -37.07
C GLU A 137 14.29 13.86 -37.78
N ARG A 138 14.04 15.12 -37.35
CA ARG A 138 14.75 16.29 -37.87
C ARG A 138 16.25 16.24 -37.59
N VAL A 139 16.65 15.76 -36.42
CA VAL A 139 18.07 15.58 -36.05
C VAL A 139 18.70 14.52 -36.95
N ALA A 140 18.04 13.38 -37.15
CA ALA A 140 18.51 12.32 -38.02
C ALA A 140 18.65 12.78 -39.48
N GLN A 141 17.65 13.50 -40.00
CA GLN A 141 17.69 14.07 -41.35
C GLN A 141 18.84 15.07 -41.51
N ARG A 142 19.03 15.97 -40.54
CA ARG A 142 20.16 16.92 -40.56
C ARG A 142 21.49 16.18 -40.59
N LEU A 143 21.66 15.16 -39.75
CA LEU A 143 22.90 14.40 -39.66
C LEU A 143 23.18 13.62 -40.96
N ALA A 144 22.14 13.08 -41.60
CA ALA A 144 22.28 12.42 -42.89
C ALA A 144 22.77 13.38 -43.98
N VAL A 145 22.21 14.59 -44.03
CA VAL A 145 22.62 15.64 -44.98
C VAL A 145 24.04 16.15 -44.68
N GLU A 146 24.39 16.30 -43.40
CA GLU A 146 25.74 16.70 -42.98
C GLU A 146 26.78 15.67 -43.43
N LEU A 147 26.50 14.38 -43.20
CA LEU A 147 27.36 13.28 -43.65
C LEU A 147 27.51 13.26 -45.18
N GLU A 148 26.41 13.41 -45.93
CA GLU A 148 26.45 13.47 -47.39
C GLU A 148 27.30 14.64 -47.90
N THR A 149 27.14 15.81 -47.28
CA THR A 149 27.92 17.01 -47.60
C THR A 149 29.40 16.81 -47.31
N GLU A 150 29.73 16.20 -46.17
CA GLU A 150 31.11 15.91 -45.79
C GLU A 150 31.76 14.90 -46.73
N VAL A 151 31.06 13.82 -47.09
CA VAL A 151 31.53 12.85 -48.09
C VAL A 151 31.79 13.53 -49.43
N SER A 152 30.85 14.34 -49.92
CA SER A 152 31.03 15.07 -51.18
C SER A 152 32.22 16.03 -51.14
N ALA A 153 32.43 16.74 -50.03
CA ALA A 153 33.58 17.62 -49.84
C ALA A 153 34.91 16.84 -49.79
N GLN A 154 34.92 15.67 -49.15
CA GLN A 154 36.08 14.78 -49.13
C GLN A 154 36.39 14.23 -50.52
N GLU A 155 35.38 13.80 -51.28
CA GLU A 155 35.53 13.35 -52.67
C GLU A 155 36.11 14.46 -53.57
N ALA A 156 35.61 15.68 -53.45
CA ALA A 156 36.13 16.83 -54.18
C ALA A 156 37.60 17.13 -53.80
N THR A 157 37.95 16.97 -52.53
CA THR A 157 39.32 17.13 -52.04
C THR A 157 40.24 16.06 -52.62
N ILE A 158 39.81 14.79 -52.63
CA ILE A 158 40.56 13.68 -53.24
C ILE A 158 40.76 13.93 -54.74
N ALA A 159 39.71 14.36 -55.45
CA ALA A 159 39.78 14.67 -56.88
C ALA A 159 40.79 15.79 -57.18
N ARG A 160 40.79 16.88 -56.38
CA ARG A 160 41.76 17.97 -56.49
C ARG A 160 43.20 17.47 -56.28
N LEU A 161 43.43 16.71 -55.21
CA LEU A 161 44.77 16.19 -54.88
C LEU A 161 45.29 15.23 -55.97
N ASN A 162 44.42 14.38 -56.53
CA ASN A 162 44.79 13.52 -57.65
C ASN A 162 45.17 14.32 -58.90
N ALA A 163 44.46 15.41 -59.19
CA ALA A 163 44.80 16.31 -60.29
C ALA A 163 46.15 17.02 -60.06
N GLU A 164 46.40 17.47 -58.83
CA GLU A 164 47.68 18.10 -58.44
C GLU A 164 48.85 17.12 -58.58
N LEU A 165 48.69 15.88 -58.12
CA LEU A 165 49.70 14.83 -58.27
C LEU A 165 49.97 14.53 -59.75
N THR A 166 48.92 14.35 -60.54
CA THR A 166 49.04 14.08 -61.99
C THR A 166 49.78 15.20 -62.71
N ASN A 167 49.47 16.46 -62.37
CA ASN A 167 50.14 17.63 -62.94
C ASN A 167 51.62 17.68 -62.54
N ALA A 168 51.93 17.49 -61.26
CA ALA A 168 53.31 17.48 -60.77
C ALA A 168 54.16 16.37 -61.42
N GLU A 169 53.60 15.18 -61.61
CA GLU A 169 54.27 14.07 -62.30
C GLU A 169 54.48 14.35 -63.80
N LEU A 170 53.47 14.94 -64.47
CA LEU A 170 53.60 15.34 -65.87
C LEU A 170 54.71 16.38 -66.04
N GLU A 171 54.73 17.38 -65.16
CA GLU A 171 55.75 18.42 -65.18
C GLU A 171 57.13 17.83 -64.91
N ASN A 172 57.28 16.94 -63.92
CA ASN A 172 58.54 16.25 -63.68
C ASN A 172 59.04 15.49 -64.91
N ARG A 173 58.16 14.74 -65.60
CA ARG A 173 58.49 14.04 -66.86
C ARG A 173 58.95 15.01 -67.94
N ARG A 174 58.25 16.13 -68.11
CA ARG A 174 58.61 17.17 -69.10
C ARG A 174 59.99 17.76 -68.80
N PHE A 175 60.31 18.08 -67.55
CA PHE A 175 61.60 18.66 -67.19
C PHE A 175 62.76 17.64 -67.29
N ARG A 176 62.50 16.35 -67.06
CA ARG A 176 63.48 15.29 -67.36
C ARG A 176 63.82 15.24 -68.85
N PHE A 177 62.82 15.33 -69.72
CA PHE A 177 63.01 15.38 -71.16
C PHE A 177 63.80 16.63 -71.59
N LEU A 178 63.38 17.82 -71.16
CA LEU A 178 64.07 19.08 -71.50
C LEU A 178 65.53 19.10 -71.00
N GLN A 179 65.83 18.44 -69.88
CA GLN A 179 67.21 18.31 -69.41
C GLN A 179 68.04 17.46 -70.37
N SER A 180 67.48 16.37 -70.90
CA SER A 180 68.17 15.52 -71.88
C SER A 180 68.46 16.25 -73.20
N GLU A 181 67.65 17.26 -73.53
CA GLU A 181 67.86 18.14 -74.68
C GLU A 181 68.79 19.34 -74.38
N GLY A 182 69.26 19.48 -73.13
CA GLY A 182 70.09 20.60 -72.69
C GLY A 182 69.36 21.93 -72.53
N ALA A 183 68.02 21.94 -72.56
CA ALA A 183 67.19 23.14 -72.48
C ALA A 183 66.97 23.67 -71.06
N VAL A 184 67.27 22.88 -70.02
CA VAL A 184 67.14 23.25 -68.59
C VAL A 184 68.31 22.74 -67.75
N SER A 185 68.56 23.38 -66.61
CA SER A 185 69.63 22.98 -65.68
C SER A 185 69.27 21.80 -64.79
N ALA A 186 70.28 21.10 -64.26
CA ALA A 186 70.08 19.99 -63.32
C ALA A 186 69.36 20.43 -62.04
N SER A 187 69.75 21.58 -61.47
CA SER A 187 69.10 22.14 -60.27
C SER A 187 67.60 22.41 -60.48
N LEU A 188 67.21 22.94 -61.65
CA LEU A 188 65.81 23.18 -61.95
C LEU A 188 65.01 21.87 -62.07
N ARG A 189 65.59 20.83 -62.68
CA ARG A 189 64.97 19.50 -62.75
C ARG A 189 64.81 18.88 -61.36
N ASP A 190 65.84 18.98 -60.52
CA ASP A 190 65.84 18.43 -59.15
C ASP A 190 64.77 19.12 -58.29
N ASN A 191 64.57 20.44 -58.44
CA ASN A 191 63.50 21.16 -57.76
C ASN A 191 62.11 20.61 -58.15
N ARG A 192 61.84 20.41 -59.45
CA ARG A 192 60.57 19.82 -59.92
C ARG A 192 60.35 18.39 -59.45
N GLN A 193 61.43 17.63 -59.29
CA GLN A 193 61.37 16.30 -58.70
C GLN A 193 60.96 16.36 -57.24
N LEU A 194 61.58 17.23 -56.46
CA LEU A 194 61.20 17.43 -55.08
C LEU A 194 59.73 17.86 -54.96
N THR A 195 59.23 18.74 -55.84
CA THR A 195 57.82 19.12 -55.85
C THR A 195 56.89 17.93 -56.06
N ALA A 196 57.18 17.06 -57.04
CA ALA A 196 56.38 15.87 -57.30
C ALA A 196 56.43 14.87 -56.13
N ASP A 197 57.62 14.68 -55.53
CA ASP A 197 57.80 13.80 -54.38
C ASP A 197 57.04 14.33 -53.14
N VAL A 198 57.01 15.65 -52.93
CA VAL A 198 56.24 16.28 -51.85
C VAL A 198 54.74 16.07 -52.05
N VAL A 199 54.21 16.32 -53.25
CA VAL A 199 52.77 16.12 -53.54
C VAL A 199 52.38 14.64 -53.39
N ARG A 200 53.26 13.71 -53.78
CA ARG A 200 53.05 12.26 -53.61
C ARG A 200 53.07 11.82 -52.14
N GLN A 201 53.98 12.39 -51.35
CA GLN A 201 54.13 12.05 -49.93
C GLN A 201 53.14 12.78 -49.03
N GLN A 202 52.45 13.81 -49.54
CA GLN A 202 51.48 14.57 -48.78
C GLN A 202 50.36 13.63 -48.32
N PRO A 203 50.37 13.20 -47.05
CA PRO A 203 49.48 12.13 -46.65
C PRO A 203 48.07 12.70 -46.55
N HIS A 204 47.08 11.88 -46.88
CA HIS A 204 45.67 12.11 -46.54
C HIS A 204 45.50 12.09 -45.02
N PHE A 205 45.97 13.12 -44.30
CA PHE A 205 45.76 13.25 -42.86
C PHE A 205 44.67 14.29 -42.58
N GLY A 206 43.54 13.78 -42.08
CA GLY A 206 42.42 14.50 -41.49
C GLY A 206 41.11 13.82 -41.86
N TYR A 207 40.23 13.39 -40.96
CA TYR A 207 40.03 13.76 -39.55
C TYR A 207 39.38 12.58 -38.79
N ARG A 208 39.61 12.52 -37.48
CA ARG A 208 38.81 11.70 -36.53
C ARG A 208 37.56 12.45 -36.13
#